data_AF-T1I890-F1
#
_entry.id   AF-T1I890-F1
#
_cell.length_a   1.000
_cell.length_b   1.000
_cell.length_c   1.000
_cell.angle_alpha   90.00
_cell.angle_beta   90.00
_cell.angle_gamma   90.00
#
_symmetry.space_group_name_H-M   'P 1'
#
loop_
_entity.id
_entity.type
_entity.pdbx_description
1 polymer ?
#
loop_
_entity_poly.entity_id
_entity_poly.type
_entity_poly.pdbx_seq_one_letter_code
_entity_poly.pdbx_strand_id
1 'polypeptide(L)'
;TSPLDTFKLFFSNDLINHIVLQTNLYSGQKGNHSLNVTYEEMHTFIGIMLLSGYHQLPSKRMYWQEEPDCKVAVVAEAMRRRRFEDILRCIHLNDNSQITGDRLYKVRPLFKYLNQSFKMISPKECVSIDESIIPYYGRHGAKQFIRGKPIRFGFKLWVLANPDGYILHAEPYCGNDTNLPCTGLGQGGDVVIGLIEHSDLPVGTKIYFDNLFTSVQLLEELCQRNIGGTGTLRENRTLTAMNLPNKKDFQKEKRGTIYVSRNDKLTVIRWNDNAAVTVLSNCDKEGPYKNAQRYNRAEKKKITVQMPNAIARYNENMGGVDLNDQFVSQYRTKIRNKKWWWAFFAWSVDVSCVQGWLTYRNLGHIIPYLQFRRQVVLQILSSFGIGRSRPGPSLPSLTNSSAIEDIRRDRKDHLIIKGESK
;
A
#
# COMPACT_ATOMS: atom_id res chain seq x y z
N THR A 1 17.99 6.90 16.76
CA THR A 1 16.67 6.86 16.11
C THR A 1 15.95 5.59 16.50
N SER A 2 14.73 5.67 17.00
CA SER A 2 13.90 4.51 17.33
C SER A 2 13.05 4.04 16.13
N PRO A 3 12.51 2.81 16.16
CA PRO A 3 11.54 2.36 15.17
C PRO A 3 10.34 3.30 15.03
N LEU A 4 9.78 3.78 16.15
CA LEU A 4 8.68 4.74 16.14
C LEU A 4 9.06 6.05 15.45
N ASP A 5 10.28 6.58 15.66
CA ASP A 5 10.73 7.80 14.99
C ASP A 5 10.69 7.64 13.47
N THR A 6 11.21 6.53 12.95
CA THR A 6 11.18 6.26 11.49
C THR A 6 9.78 6.03 10.94
N PHE A 7 8.85 5.45 11.71
CA PHE A 7 7.45 5.34 11.32
C PHE A 7 6.78 6.71 11.22
N LYS A 8 7.04 7.59 12.20
CA LYS A 8 6.48 8.95 12.26
C LYS A 8 7.01 9.88 11.17
N LEU A 9 8.08 9.51 10.45
CA LEU A 9 8.48 10.21 9.23
C LEU A 9 7.45 10.08 8.11
N PHE A 10 6.77 8.93 8.02
CA PHE A 10 5.86 8.62 6.91
C PHE A 10 4.39 8.71 7.30
N PHE A 11 4.06 8.34 8.54
CA PHE A 11 2.76 8.65 9.13
C PHE A 11 2.91 9.90 10.00
N SER A 12 3.09 11.04 9.31
CA SER A 12 3.56 12.29 9.91
C SER A 12 2.61 12.86 10.97
N ASN A 13 3.16 13.71 11.83
CA ASN A 13 2.37 14.45 12.83
C ASN A 13 1.28 15.29 12.16
N ASP A 14 1.57 15.90 11.00
CA ASP A 14 0.60 16.70 10.25
C ASP A 14 -0.56 15.84 9.73
N LEU A 15 -0.26 14.64 9.23
CA LEU A 15 -1.29 13.68 8.84
C LEU A 15 -2.17 13.29 10.03
N ILE A 16 -1.56 12.99 11.19
CA ILE A 16 -2.31 12.65 12.40
C ILE A 16 -3.22 13.81 12.83
N ASN A 17 -2.66 15.02 12.91
CA ASN A 17 -3.39 16.22 13.33
C ASN A 17 -4.56 16.50 12.37
N HIS A 18 -4.35 16.31 11.07
CA HIS A 18 -5.41 16.40 10.08
C HIS A 18 -6.51 15.36 10.33
N ILE A 19 -6.17 14.09 10.56
CA ILE A 19 -7.15 13.03 10.84
C ILE A 19 -7.91 13.33 12.14
N VAL A 20 -7.23 13.81 13.19
CA VAL A 20 -7.85 14.21 14.47
C VAL A 20 -8.87 15.33 14.24
N LEU A 21 -8.47 16.40 13.55
CA LEU A 21 -9.33 17.53 13.22
C LEU A 21 -10.58 17.06 12.47
N GLN A 22 -10.40 16.28 11.40
CA GLN A 22 -11.51 15.80 10.56
C GLN A 22 -12.41 14.80 11.30
N THR A 23 -11.85 13.98 12.20
CA THR A 23 -12.60 13.05 13.03
C THR A 23 -13.49 13.78 14.04
N ASN A 24 -12.96 14.81 14.70
CA ASN A 24 -13.72 15.63 15.63
C ASN A 24 -14.80 16.44 14.93
N LEU A 25 -14.47 17.07 13.80
CA LEU A 25 -15.44 17.77 12.96
C LEU A 25 -16.58 16.84 12.52
N TYR A 26 -16.26 15.65 12.01
CA TYR A 26 -17.27 14.67 11.61
C TYR A 26 -18.15 14.20 12.77
N SER A 27 -17.58 14.05 13.97
CA SER A 27 -18.37 13.66 15.14
C SER A 27 -19.43 14.69 15.50
N GLY A 28 -19.10 16.00 15.42
CA GLY A 28 -20.08 17.08 15.58
C GLY A 28 -21.10 17.18 14.43
N GLN A 29 -20.73 16.78 13.22
CA GLN A 29 -21.68 16.69 12.09
C GLN A 29 -22.68 15.52 12.27
N LYS A 30 -22.30 14.46 12.99
CA LYS A 30 -23.10 13.25 13.17
C LYS A 30 -23.93 13.22 14.45
N GLY A 31 -23.64 14.08 15.43
CA GLY A 31 -24.40 14.21 16.67
C GLY A 31 -24.09 15.54 17.36
N ASN A 32 -24.83 15.87 18.43
CA ASN A 32 -24.75 17.18 19.08
C ASN A 32 -23.47 17.42 19.91
N HIS A 33 -22.45 16.55 19.84
CA HIS A 33 -21.20 16.71 20.60
C HIS A 33 -19.98 16.12 19.89
N SER A 34 -18.86 16.87 19.98
CA SER A 34 -17.55 16.43 19.52
C SER A 34 -17.03 15.28 20.40
N LEU A 35 -16.41 14.28 19.77
CA LEU A 35 -15.74 13.18 20.49
C LEU A 35 -14.46 13.63 21.23
N ASN A 36 -13.94 14.82 20.90
CA ASN A 36 -12.70 15.37 21.46
C ASN A 36 -11.55 14.35 21.43
N VAL A 37 -11.39 13.67 20.29
CA VAL A 37 -10.27 12.77 20.03
C VAL A 37 -8.98 13.58 20.07
N THR A 38 -8.00 13.11 20.83
CA THR A 38 -6.68 13.77 20.93
C THR A 38 -5.65 13.16 19.98
N TYR A 39 -4.50 13.82 19.85
CA TYR A 39 -3.35 13.32 19.12
C TYR A 39 -2.86 11.97 19.66
N GLU A 40 -2.80 11.82 20.98
CA GLU A 40 -2.37 10.61 21.68
C GLU A 40 -3.35 9.46 21.48
N GLU A 41 -4.66 9.74 21.55
CA GLU A 41 -5.68 8.72 21.28
C GLU A 41 -5.64 8.24 19.84
N MET A 42 -5.40 9.13 18.87
CA MET A 42 -5.25 8.74 17.46
C MET A 42 -4.00 7.87 17.24
N HIS A 43 -2.88 8.18 17.89
CA HIS A 43 -1.70 7.31 17.88
C HIS A 43 -2.02 5.94 18.45
N THR A 44 -2.64 5.90 19.63
CA THR A 44 -3.03 4.64 20.29
C THR A 44 -3.96 3.81 19.40
N PHE A 45 -4.95 4.45 18.76
CA PHE A 45 -5.83 3.80 17.80
C PHE A 45 -5.05 3.16 16.64
N ILE A 46 -4.06 3.87 16.08
CA ILE A 46 -3.19 3.36 15.01
C ILE A 46 -2.29 2.23 15.50
N GLY A 47 -1.79 2.28 16.73
CA GLY A 47 -1.04 1.19 17.36
C GLY A 47 -1.86 -0.10 17.43
N ILE A 48 -3.13 -0.02 17.83
CA ILE A 48 -4.06 -1.16 17.86
C ILE A 48 -4.33 -1.68 16.44
N MET A 49 -4.49 -0.78 15.47
CA MET A 49 -4.63 -1.14 14.05
C MET A 49 -3.42 -1.94 13.57
N LEU A 50 -2.20 -1.44 13.82
CA LEU A 50 -0.96 -2.11 13.45
C LEU A 50 -0.81 -3.48 14.13
N LEU A 51 -1.15 -3.58 15.42
CA LEU A 51 -1.13 -4.82 16.20
C LEU A 51 -1.97 -5.92 15.56
N SER A 52 -3.17 -5.55 15.09
CA SER A 52 -4.09 -6.51 14.48
C SER A 52 -3.54 -7.19 13.22
N GLY A 53 -2.51 -6.62 12.59
CA GLY A 53 -1.84 -7.17 11.42
C GLY A 53 -0.99 -8.40 11.69
N TYR A 54 -0.42 -8.53 12.89
CA TYR A 54 0.42 -9.68 13.28
C TYR A 54 -0.16 -10.51 14.44
N HIS A 55 -1.12 -9.97 15.20
CA HIS A 55 -1.82 -10.68 16.25
C HIS A 55 -3.31 -10.75 15.91
N GLN A 56 -3.69 -11.69 15.03
CA GLN A 56 -5.06 -11.76 14.52
C GLN A 56 -6.01 -12.49 15.47
N LEU A 57 -7.03 -11.80 15.96
CA LEU A 57 -8.16 -12.41 16.67
C LEU A 57 -9.40 -12.52 15.78
N PRO A 58 -10.28 -13.53 16.01
CA PRO A 58 -11.50 -13.73 15.21
C PRO A 58 -12.44 -12.52 15.14
N SER A 59 -12.49 -11.72 16.20
CA SER A 59 -13.28 -10.50 16.25
C SER A 59 -12.48 -9.36 16.89
N LYS A 60 -12.64 -8.15 16.38
CA LYS A 60 -12.00 -6.95 16.96
C LYS A 60 -12.34 -6.75 18.44
N ARG A 61 -13.50 -7.20 18.92
CA ARG A 61 -13.87 -7.04 20.33
C ARG A 61 -13.03 -7.93 21.26
N MET A 62 -12.41 -8.98 20.74
CA MET A 62 -11.64 -9.94 21.53
C MET A 62 -10.31 -9.37 22.05
N TYR A 63 -9.76 -8.31 21.44
CA TYR A 63 -8.57 -7.64 21.99
C TYR A 63 -8.78 -7.04 23.39
N TRP A 64 -10.04 -6.95 23.85
CA TRP A 64 -10.44 -6.46 25.16
C TRP A 64 -11.08 -7.54 26.04
N GLN A 65 -11.04 -8.80 25.64
CA GLN A 65 -11.48 -9.90 26.49
C GLN A 65 -10.40 -10.23 27.53
N GLU A 66 -10.83 -10.69 28.70
CA GLU A 66 -9.95 -11.06 29.80
C GLU A 66 -9.63 -12.56 29.81
N GLU A 67 -10.28 -13.35 28.94
CA GLU A 67 -10.08 -14.80 28.88
C GLU A 67 -8.64 -15.15 28.47
N PRO A 68 -8.02 -16.19 29.07
CA PRO A 68 -6.59 -16.49 28.90
C PRO A 68 -6.15 -16.73 27.44
N ASP A 69 -7.05 -17.19 26.57
CA ASP A 69 -6.79 -17.53 25.18
C ASP A 69 -6.78 -16.31 24.24
N CYS A 70 -7.36 -15.18 24.66
CA CYS A 70 -7.52 -13.99 23.83
C CYS A 70 -7.15 -12.67 24.52
N LYS A 71 -6.70 -12.73 25.78
CA LYS A 71 -6.26 -11.55 26.53
C LYS A 71 -5.08 -10.86 25.86
N VAL A 72 -5.30 -9.62 25.43
CA VAL A 72 -4.26 -8.73 24.89
C VAL A 72 -4.13 -7.51 25.80
N ALA A 73 -3.41 -7.69 26.92
CA ALA A 73 -3.26 -6.69 27.97
C ALA A 73 -2.81 -5.32 27.42
N VAL A 74 -1.81 -5.31 26.53
CA VAL A 74 -1.28 -4.07 25.92
C VAL A 74 -2.33 -3.26 25.16
N VAL A 75 -3.38 -3.90 24.62
CA VAL A 75 -4.49 -3.19 23.96
C VAL A 75 -5.54 -2.75 24.97
N ALA A 76 -5.95 -3.66 25.87
CA ALA A 76 -6.99 -3.41 26.85
C ALA A 76 -6.58 -2.31 27.85
N GLU A 77 -5.30 -2.22 28.17
CA GLU A 77 -4.70 -1.20 29.03
C GLU A 77 -4.50 0.11 28.29
N ALA A 78 -4.15 0.14 27.00
CA ALA A 78 -3.86 1.39 26.30
C ALA A 78 -5.11 2.20 25.91
N MET A 79 -6.23 1.54 25.60
CA MET A 79 -7.48 2.22 25.24
C MET A 79 -8.69 1.38 25.62
N ARG A 80 -9.74 1.98 26.18
CA ARG A 80 -10.99 1.27 26.47
C ARG A 80 -11.70 0.83 25.17
N ARG A 81 -12.26 -0.37 25.15
CA ARG A 81 -13.03 -0.92 24.01
C ARG A 81 -14.05 0.06 23.43
N ARG A 82 -14.87 0.68 24.29
CA ARG A 82 -15.90 1.64 23.87
C ARG A 82 -15.29 2.85 23.18
N ARG A 83 -14.19 3.40 23.71
CA ARG A 83 -13.49 4.53 23.11
C ARG A 83 -12.91 4.18 21.74
N PHE A 84 -12.31 3.00 21.61
CA PHE A 84 -11.85 2.50 20.31
C PHE A 84 -13.01 2.38 19.30
N GLU A 85 -14.16 1.82 19.72
CA GLU A 85 -15.34 1.70 18.84
C GLU A 85 -15.94 3.07 18.47
N ASP A 86 -15.94 4.04 19.38
CA ASP A 86 -16.40 5.41 19.13
C ASP A 86 -15.48 6.11 18.10
N ILE A 87 -14.15 6.01 18.26
CA ILE A 87 -13.18 6.52 17.28
C ILE A 87 -13.34 5.78 15.95
N LEU A 88 -13.44 4.45 15.94
CA LEU A 88 -13.61 3.66 14.72
C LEU A 88 -14.88 4.07 13.95
N ARG A 89 -15.96 4.42 14.65
CA ARG A 89 -17.22 4.90 14.05
C ARG A 89 -17.06 6.28 13.45
N CYS A 90 -16.37 7.19 14.13
CA CYS A 90 -16.29 8.61 13.74
C CYS A 90 -15.02 9.01 13.00
N ILE A 91 -14.01 8.14 12.90
CA ILE A 91 -12.79 8.43 12.15
C ILE A 91 -13.16 8.91 10.75
N HIS A 92 -12.46 9.94 10.29
CA HIS A 92 -12.77 10.65 9.06
C HIS A 92 -11.53 11.36 8.50
N LEU A 93 -11.50 11.62 7.19
CA LEU A 93 -10.28 12.06 6.49
C LEU A 93 -10.40 13.41 5.77
N ASN A 94 -11.61 13.94 5.59
CA ASN A 94 -11.84 15.21 4.91
C ASN A 94 -13.22 15.78 5.24
N ASP A 95 -13.44 17.08 5.19
CA ASP A 95 -14.70 17.69 5.61
C ASP A 95 -15.85 17.30 4.69
N ASN A 96 -16.94 16.72 5.23
CA ASN A 96 -18.09 16.40 4.40
C ASN A 96 -18.88 17.62 3.93
N SER A 97 -18.73 18.78 4.58
CA SER A 97 -19.42 20.01 4.19
C SER A 97 -18.89 20.58 2.86
N GLN A 98 -17.68 20.17 2.47
CA GLN A 98 -16.94 20.67 1.32
C GLN A 98 -16.81 19.63 0.20
N ILE A 99 -17.63 18.57 0.22
CA ILE A 99 -17.59 17.52 -0.81
C ILE A 99 -17.88 18.11 -2.19
N THR A 100 -16.95 17.87 -3.12
CA THR A 100 -17.08 18.25 -4.53
C THR A 100 -17.46 17.03 -5.40
N GLY A 101 -17.47 17.20 -6.72
CA GLY A 101 -17.69 16.11 -7.69
C GLY A 101 -16.55 15.07 -7.76
N ASP A 102 -15.41 15.29 -7.11
CA ASP A 102 -14.30 14.33 -7.08
C ASP A 102 -14.67 13.06 -6.32
N ARG A 103 -14.75 11.94 -7.05
CA ARG A 103 -15.11 10.63 -6.48
C ARG A 103 -14.14 10.13 -5.40
N LEU A 104 -12.92 10.66 -5.36
CA LEU A 104 -11.92 10.35 -4.34
C LEU A 104 -11.68 11.48 -3.33
N TYR A 105 -12.55 12.50 -3.32
CA TYR A 105 -12.46 13.67 -2.45
C TYR A 105 -12.09 13.32 -0.99
N LYS A 106 -12.68 12.25 -0.43
CA LYS A 106 -12.44 11.83 0.96
C LYS A 106 -11.01 11.42 1.26
N VAL A 107 -10.23 10.98 0.27
CA VAL A 107 -8.86 10.48 0.46
C VAL A 107 -7.81 11.42 -0.12
N ARG A 108 -8.19 12.52 -0.79
CA ARG A 108 -7.20 13.47 -1.34
C ARG A 108 -6.24 14.03 -0.30
N PRO A 109 -6.70 14.47 0.91
CA PRO A 109 -5.75 14.93 1.93
C PRO A 109 -4.81 13.82 2.39
N LEU A 110 -5.31 12.58 2.50
CA LEU A 110 -4.48 11.44 2.92
C LEU A 110 -3.31 11.23 1.95
N PHE A 111 -3.57 11.19 0.64
CA PHE A 111 -2.50 11.02 -0.35
C PHE A 111 -1.59 12.24 -0.46
N LYS A 112 -2.12 13.46 -0.27
CA LYS A 112 -1.30 14.68 -0.18
C LYS A 112 -0.23 14.55 0.91
N TYR A 113 -0.61 14.22 2.15
CA TYR A 113 0.34 14.10 3.26
C TYR A 113 1.29 12.91 3.10
N LEU A 114 0.81 11.77 2.57
CA LEU A 114 1.67 10.62 2.31
C LEU A 114 2.74 10.94 1.26
N ASN A 115 2.34 11.51 0.12
CA ASN A 115 3.29 11.85 -0.94
C ASN A 115 4.27 12.94 -0.50
N GLN A 116 3.85 13.90 0.33
CA GLN A 116 4.79 14.83 0.98
C GLN A 116 5.82 14.10 1.85
N SER A 117 5.40 13.09 2.60
CA SER A 117 6.31 12.33 3.47
C SER A 117 7.22 11.39 2.67
N PHE A 118 6.76 10.87 1.53
CA PHE A 118 7.57 10.02 0.64
C PHE A 118 8.74 10.78 0.01
N LYS A 119 8.62 12.10 -0.19
CA LYS A 119 9.72 12.96 -0.67
C LYS A 119 10.92 13.03 0.27
N MET A 120 10.79 12.55 1.52
CA MET A 120 11.93 12.42 2.44
C MET A 120 12.97 11.39 1.98
N ILE A 121 12.60 10.50 1.05
CA ILE A 121 13.48 9.50 0.49
C ILE A 121 13.99 9.98 -0.87
N SER A 122 15.31 10.05 -1.01
CA SER A 122 15.93 10.35 -2.29
C SER A 122 15.67 9.21 -3.29
N PRO A 123 15.24 9.54 -4.52
CA PRO A 123 15.17 8.58 -5.61
C PRO A 123 16.55 7.96 -5.89
N LYS A 124 16.58 6.66 -6.21
CA LYS A 124 17.78 6.02 -6.76
C LYS A 124 17.93 6.35 -8.25
N GLU A 125 19.11 6.09 -8.81
CA GLU A 125 19.36 6.27 -10.25
C GLU A 125 18.34 5.52 -11.11
N CYS A 126 17.91 4.34 -10.65
CA CYS A 126 16.91 3.51 -11.30
C CYS A 126 15.66 3.41 -10.41
N VAL A 127 14.49 3.62 -11.00
CA VAL A 127 13.17 3.55 -10.34
C VAL A 127 12.18 2.80 -11.23
N SER A 128 11.05 2.35 -10.68
CA SER A 128 10.00 1.71 -11.47
C SER A 128 8.61 2.30 -11.23
N ILE A 129 7.78 2.22 -12.28
CA ILE A 129 6.37 2.58 -12.24
C ILE A 129 5.53 1.33 -12.52
N ASP A 130 4.59 1.05 -11.63
CA ASP A 130 3.63 -0.05 -11.77
C ASP A 130 2.32 0.25 -11.03
N GLU A 131 1.35 -0.65 -11.13
CA GLU A 131 0.13 -0.62 -10.33
C GLU A 131 0.25 -1.37 -8.99
N SER A 132 -0.35 -0.81 -7.94
CA SER A 132 -0.63 -1.50 -6.67
C SER A 132 -2.13 -1.59 -6.43
N ILE A 133 -2.60 -2.68 -5.81
CA ILE A 133 -4.03 -2.94 -5.57
C ILE A 133 -4.35 -3.02 -4.08
N ILE A 134 -5.19 -2.09 -3.62
CA ILE A 134 -5.77 -2.10 -2.28
C ILE A 134 -7.06 -2.94 -2.32
N PRO A 135 -7.12 -4.10 -1.64
CA PRO A 135 -8.32 -4.95 -1.68
C PRO A 135 -9.56 -4.22 -1.16
N TYR A 136 -10.62 -4.27 -1.94
CA TYR A 136 -11.91 -3.72 -1.57
C TYR A 136 -13.04 -4.45 -2.30
N TYR A 137 -14.00 -4.96 -1.53
CA TYR A 137 -15.10 -5.79 -2.04
C TYR A 137 -16.46 -5.09 -1.99
N GLY A 138 -16.53 -3.88 -1.43
CA GLY A 138 -17.77 -3.09 -1.37
C GLY A 138 -18.14 -2.43 -2.69
N ARG A 139 -19.16 -1.55 -2.66
CA ARG A 139 -19.61 -0.78 -3.83
C ARG A 139 -18.93 0.58 -3.82
N HIS A 140 -18.23 0.92 -4.90
CA HIS A 140 -17.66 2.25 -5.15
C HIS A 140 -17.31 2.37 -6.64
N GLY A 141 -17.53 3.54 -7.26
CA GLY A 141 -17.31 3.75 -8.69
C GLY A 141 -15.85 3.67 -9.14
N ALA A 142 -14.90 3.90 -8.24
CA ALA A 142 -13.46 3.76 -8.51
C ALA A 142 -12.93 2.32 -8.38
N LYS A 143 -13.73 1.36 -7.89
CA LYS A 143 -13.31 -0.03 -7.72
C LYS A 143 -13.01 -0.67 -9.08
N GLN A 144 -11.83 -1.28 -9.20
CA GLN A 144 -11.37 -1.98 -10.39
C GLN A 144 -11.53 -3.50 -10.23
N PHE A 145 -11.75 -4.17 -11.36
CA PHE A 145 -11.56 -5.62 -11.49
C PHE A 145 -10.31 -5.86 -12.34
N ILE A 146 -9.32 -6.56 -11.78
CA ILE A 146 -8.07 -6.85 -12.47
C ILE A 146 -7.91 -8.36 -12.60
N ARG A 147 -8.07 -8.84 -13.84
CA ARG A 147 -7.89 -10.26 -14.16
C ARG A 147 -6.41 -10.63 -14.02
N GLY A 148 -6.13 -11.77 -13.39
CA GLY A 148 -4.78 -12.33 -13.30
C GLY A 148 -3.96 -11.90 -12.08
N LYS A 149 -4.36 -10.86 -11.33
CA LYS A 149 -3.72 -10.52 -10.05
C LYS A 149 -4.32 -11.35 -8.89
N PRO A 150 -3.54 -11.65 -7.83
CA PRO A 150 -4.06 -12.35 -6.63
C PRO A 150 -5.25 -11.62 -6.00
N ILE A 151 -5.18 -10.29 -5.94
CA ILE A 151 -6.28 -9.41 -5.51
C ILE A 151 -7.00 -8.91 -6.77
N ARG A 152 -8.13 -9.53 -7.09
CA ARG A 152 -8.89 -9.22 -8.31
C ARG A 152 -9.82 -8.02 -8.19
N PHE A 153 -10.19 -7.63 -6.97
CA PHE A 153 -11.12 -6.51 -6.71
C PHE A 153 -10.51 -5.54 -5.72
N GLY A 154 -10.41 -4.28 -6.10
CA GLY A 154 -9.80 -3.28 -5.25
C GLY A 154 -9.74 -1.89 -5.84
N PHE A 155 -9.17 -0.96 -5.09
CA PHE A 155 -8.73 0.32 -5.62
C PHE A 155 -7.35 0.17 -6.23
N LYS A 156 -7.15 0.75 -7.41
CA LYS A 156 -5.85 0.77 -8.08
C LYS A 156 -5.11 2.05 -7.71
N LEU A 157 -3.83 1.92 -7.44
CA LEU A 157 -2.87 3.01 -7.32
C LEU A 157 -1.88 2.92 -8.47
N TRP A 158 -1.47 4.07 -8.99
CA TRP A 158 -0.24 4.20 -9.77
C TRP A 158 0.90 4.54 -8.83
N VAL A 159 1.97 3.75 -8.84
CA VAL A 159 3.05 3.86 -7.85
C VAL A 159 4.37 4.02 -8.56
N LEU A 160 5.15 5.01 -8.12
CA LEU A 160 6.57 5.15 -8.44
C LEU A 160 7.38 4.66 -7.24
N ALA A 161 8.33 3.75 -7.45
CA ALA A 161 9.13 3.16 -6.38
C ALA A 161 10.61 2.98 -6.72
N ASN A 162 11.45 3.00 -5.69
CA ASN A 162 12.83 2.52 -5.78
C ASN A 162 12.86 0.97 -5.84
N PRO A 163 13.92 0.36 -6.41
CA PRO A 163 14.06 -1.10 -6.51
C PRO A 163 14.04 -1.87 -5.18
N ASP A 164 14.37 -1.22 -4.07
CA ASP A 164 14.31 -1.78 -2.71
C ASP A 164 12.93 -1.64 -2.04
N GLY A 165 11.94 -1.13 -2.77
CA GLY A 165 10.54 -1.09 -2.35
C GLY A 165 10.11 0.22 -1.69
N TYR A 166 10.96 1.26 -1.66
CA TYR A 166 10.49 2.56 -1.23
C TYR A 166 9.51 3.16 -2.24
N ILE A 167 8.32 3.54 -1.77
CA ILE A 167 7.42 4.36 -2.58
C ILE A 167 7.92 5.80 -2.57
N LEU A 168 8.02 6.40 -3.76
CA LEU A 168 8.35 7.81 -3.98
C LEU A 168 7.07 8.63 -4.22
N HIS A 169 6.08 8.03 -4.87
CA HIS A 169 4.77 8.64 -5.09
C HIS A 169 3.69 7.57 -5.31
N ALA A 170 2.48 7.81 -4.82
CA ALA A 170 1.31 6.99 -5.10
C ALA A 170 0.10 7.87 -5.47
N GLU A 171 -0.48 7.65 -6.65
CA GLU A 171 -1.68 8.34 -7.13
C GLU A 171 -2.86 7.38 -7.27
N PRO A 172 -3.97 7.62 -6.55
CA PRO A 172 -5.20 6.84 -6.70
C PRO A 172 -5.84 6.95 -8.07
N TYR A 173 -6.01 5.82 -8.76
CA TYR A 173 -6.70 5.79 -10.03
C TYR A 173 -8.22 5.96 -9.85
N CYS A 174 -8.78 6.93 -10.55
CA CYS A 174 -10.22 7.19 -10.60
C CYS A 174 -10.70 7.62 -11.99
N GLY A 175 -10.25 6.94 -13.04
CA GLY A 175 -10.62 7.31 -14.42
C GLY A 175 -10.24 8.76 -14.71
N ASN A 176 -11.19 9.56 -15.19
CA ASN A 176 -10.98 10.98 -15.52
C ASN A 176 -10.70 11.87 -14.30
N ASP A 177 -11.03 11.42 -13.08
CA ASP A 177 -10.74 12.17 -11.86
C ASP A 177 -9.35 11.85 -11.30
N THR A 178 -8.55 11.03 -11.99
CA THR A 178 -7.17 10.77 -11.56
C THR A 178 -6.37 12.07 -11.66
N ASN A 179 -5.61 12.44 -10.63
CA ASN A 179 -4.90 13.73 -10.60
C ASN A 179 -3.58 13.64 -11.38
N LEU A 180 -3.69 13.54 -12.70
CA LEU A 180 -2.59 13.39 -13.65
C LEU A 180 -2.77 14.36 -14.84
N PRO A 181 -1.68 14.77 -15.51
CA PRO A 181 -1.75 15.61 -16.69
C PRO A 181 -2.42 14.90 -17.87
N CYS A 182 -2.98 15.68 -18.79
CA CYS A 182 -3.41 15.20 -20.10
C CYS A 182 -2.31 15.53 -21.12
N THR A 183 -1.45 14.56 -21.40
CA THR A 183 -0.24 14.75 -22.21
C THR A 183 -0.48 14.55 -23.71
N GLY A 184 -1.61 13.94 -24.09
CA GLY A 184 -1.86 13.47 -25.45
C GLY A 184 -1.13 12.17 -25.83
N LEU A 185 -0.33 11.60 -24.92
CA LEU A 185 0.40 10.33 -25.12
C LEU A 185 -0.45 9.10 -24.75
N GLY A 186 -1.69 9.33 -24.34
CA GLY A 186 -2.60 8.32 -23.77
C GLY A 186 -2.29 8.01 -22.31
N GLN A 187 -3.13 7.18 -21.69
CA GLN A 187 -3.07 6.90 -20.25
C GLN A 187 -1.68 6.47 -19.75
N GLY A 188 -0.95 5.68 -20.53
CA GLY A 188 0.40 5.25 -20.15
C GLY A 188 1.36 6.43 -19.98
N GLY A 189 1.34 7.37 -20.93
CA GLY A 189 2.17 8.58 -20.85
C GLY A 189 1.68 9.57 -19.79
N ASP A 190 0.36 9.76 -19.66
CA ASP A 190 -0.22 10.61 -18.60
C ASP A 190 0.24 10.16 -17.20
N VAL A 191 0.25 8.85 -16.95
CA VAL A 191 0.73 8.28 -15.69
C VAL A 191 2.22 8.48 -15.51
N VAL A 192 3.04 8.11 -16.50
CA VAL A 192 4.50 8.18 -16.37
C VAL A 192 4.96 9.62 -16.19
N ILE A 193 4.49 10.53 -17.05
CA ILE A 193 4.84 11.95 -16.97
C ILE A 193 4.30 12.58 -15.68
N GLY A 194 3.05 12.31 -15.31
CA GLY A 194 2.50 12.84 -14.07
C GLY A 194 3.25 12.37 -12.83
N LEU A 195 3.63 11.09 -12.75
CA LEU A 195 4.41 10.60 -11.62
C LEU A 195 5.83 11.19 -11.58
N ILE A 196 6.47 11.42 -12.73
CA ILE A 196 7.76 12.14 -12.80
C ILE A 196 7.60 13.56 -12.23
N GLU A 197 6.62 14.31 -12.72
CA GLU A 197 6.40 15.72 -12.35
C GLU A 197 6.07 15.89 -10.87
N HIS A 198 5.41 14.91 -10.25
CA HIS A 198 5.10 14.96 -8.82
C HIS A 198 6.24 14.50 -7.89
N SER A 199 7.31 13.91 -8.42
CA SER A 199 8.31 13.18 -7.63
C SER A 199 9.71 13.78 -7.62
N ASP A 200 9.88 15.00 -8.17
CA ASP A 200 11.14 15.75 -8.17
C ASP A 200 12.37 14.90 -8.59
N LEU A 201 12.19 14.05 -9.60
CA LEU A 201 13.22 13.10 -10.02
C LEU A 201 14.45 13.82 -10.59
N PRO A 202 15.68 13.43 -10.20
CA PRO A 202 16.89 13.98 -10.79
C PRO A 202 16.97 13.76 -12.30
N VAL A 203 17.57 14.73 -13.01
CA VAL A 203 17.91 14.56 -14.43
C VAL A 203 18.83 13.34 -14.61
N GLY A 204 18.58 12.54 -15.65
CA GLY A 204 19.32 11.31 -15.90
C GLY A 204 18.80 10.07 -15.18
N THR A 205 17.74 10.20 -14.36
CA THR A 205 17.03 9.05 -13.76
C THR A 205 16.55 8.08 -14.83
N LYS A 206 16.64 6.77 -14.56
CA LYS A 206 16.18 5.68 -15.43
C LYS A 206 14.94 5.03 -14.86
N ILE A 207 13.88 5.02 -15.63
CA ILE A 207 12.56 4.55 -15.21
C ILE A 207 12.22 3.26 -15.96
N TYR A 208 11.81 2.27 -15.20
CA TYR A 208 11.39 0.97 -15.70
C TYR A 208 9.88 0.83 -15.53
N PHE A 209 9.18 0.42 -16.58
CA PHE A 209 7.72 0.27 -16.55
C PHE A 209 7.25 -0.89 -17.42
N ASP A 210 6.07 -1.41 -17.11
CA ASP A 210 5.51 -2.55 -17.81
C ASP A 210 4.97 -2.17 -19.22
N ASN A 211 4.36 -3.14 -19.87
CA ASN A 211 3.81 -2.96 -21.20
C ASN A 211 2.49 -2.17 -21.26
N LEU A 212 1.84 -1.91 -20.12
CA LEU A 212 0.69 -1.03 -20.04
C LEU A 212 1.10 0.40 -20.42
N PHE A 213 2.24 0.85 -19.87
CA PHE A 213 2.75 2.21 -20.05
C PHE A 213 3.55 2.41 -21.33
N THR A 214 4.28 1.38 -21.78
CA THR A 214 5.26 1.51 -22.86
C THR A 214 4.64 1.90 -24.22
N SER A 215 5.15 2.99 -24.81
CA SER A 215 4.88 3.44 -26.19
C SER A 215 6.08 4.20 -26.76
N VAL A 216 6.20 4.28 -28.09
CA VAL A 216 7.31 5.00 -28.74
C VAL A 216 7.29 6.49 -28.42
N GLN A 217 6.11 7.11 -28.52
CA GLN A 217 5.94 8.54 -28.24
C GLN A 217 6.35 8.88 -26.80
N LEU A 218 6.04 8.01 -25.83
CA LEU A 218 6.47 8.21 -24.45
C LEU A 218 7.99 8.18 -24.31
N LEU A 219 8.68 7.22 -24.93
CA LEU A 219 10.14 7.13 -24.82
C LEU A 219 10.86 8.30 -25.53
N GLU A 220 10.28 8.83 -26.61
CA GLU A 220 10.76 10.04 -27.27
C GLU A 220 10.57 11.28 -26.39
N GLU A 221 9.42 11.41 -25.71
CA GLU A 221 9.17 12.48 -24.73
C GLU A 221 10.17 12.41 -23.56
N LEU A 222 10.43 11.22 -23.03
CA LEU A 222 11.42 11.03 -21.97
C LEU A 222 12.84 11.41 -22.42
N CYS A 223 13.18 11.17 -23.69
CA CYS A 223 14.45 11.62 -24.26
C CYS A 223 14.58 13.15 -24.23
N GLN A 224 13.50 13.89 -24.55
CA GLN A 224 13.50 15.37 -24.50
C GLN A 224 13.66 15.89 -23.07
N ARG A 225 13.19 15.12 -22.07
CA ARG A 225 13.30 15.44 -20.64
C ARG A 225 14.61 15.00 -20.01
N ASN A 226 15.55 14.42 -20.78
CA ASN A 226 16.77 13.80 -20.27
C ASN A 226 16.51 12.73 -19.19
N ILE A 227 15.44 11.94 -19.39
CA ILE A 227 15.07 10.81 -18.54
C ILE A 227 15.21 9.52 -19.35
N GLY A 228 15.86 8.54 -18.73
CA GLY A 228 15.93 7.19 -19.28
C GLY A 228 14.62 6.45 -19.06
N GLY A 229 14.14 5.74 -20.07
CA GLY A 229 12.98 4.86 -19.99
C GLY A 229 13.29 3.51 -20.62
N THR A 230 12.86 2.44 -19.96
CA THR A 230 12.94 1.07 -20.47
C THR A 230 11.68 0.31 -20.10
N GLY A 231 10.99 -0.25 -21.09
CA GLY A 231 9.77 -0.99 -20.82
C GLY A 231 9.52 -2.15 -21.79
N THR A 232 8.72 -3.11 -21.35
CA THR A 232 8.33 -4.24 -22.21
C THR A 232 7.32 -3.77 -23.25
N LEU A 233 7.48 -4.18 -24.51
CA LEU A 233 6.64 -3.71 -25.61
C LEU A 233 5.68 -4.82 -26.08
N ARG A 234 4.38 -4.49 -26.19
CA ARG A 234 3.39 -5.40 -26.78
C ARG A 234 3.55 -5.47 -28.29
N GLU A 235 3.26 -6.62 -28.88
CA GLU A 235 3.37 -6.83 -30.33
C GLU A 235 2.50 -5.85 -31.13
N ASN A 236 1.27 -5.61 -30.69
CA ASN A 236 0.38 -4.66 -31.37
C ASN A 236 0.78 -3.19 -31.22
N ARG A 237 1.83 -2.89 -30.46
CA ARG A 237 2.45 -1.56 -30.31
C ARG A 237 3.83 -1.50 -30.95
N THR A 238 4.30 -2.59 -31.55
CA THR A 238 5.54 -2.56 -32.34
C THR A 238 5.30 -1.75 -33.59
N LEU A 239 6.11 -0.71 -33.80
CA LEU A 239 6.06 0.06 -35.03
C LEU A 239 6.58 -0.80 -36.17
N THR A 240 5.80 -0.86 -37.26
CA THR A 240 6.25 -1.34 -38.57
C THR A 240 7.59 -0.70 -38.98
N ALA A 241 7.87 0.51 -38.50
CA ALA A 241 9.08 1.29 -38.77
C ALA A 241 10.39 0.70 -38.20
N MET A 242 10.35 -0.24 -37.24
CA MET A 242 11.59 -0.81 -36.66
C MET A 242 11.95 -2.21 -37.19
N ASN A 243 11.25 -2.69 -38.22
CA ASN A 243 11.54 -3.95 -38.93
C ASN A 243 11.70 -5.18 -38.00
N LEU A 244 10.93 -5.25 -36.93
CA LEU A 244 11.01 -6.36 -35.98
C LEU A 244 10.54 -7.66 -36.65
N PRO A 245 11.27 -8.78 -36.51
CA PRO A 245 10.85 -10.07 -37.04
C PRO A 245 9.55 -10.49 -36.37
N ASN A 246 8.64 -11.15 -37.09
CA ASN A 246 7.38 -11.62 -36.52
C ASN A 246 7.62 -12.43 -35.23
N LYS A 247 6.91 -12.10 -34.14
CA LYS A 247 7.11 -12.75 -32.85
C LYS A 247 6.97 -14.27 -32.86
N LYS A 248 6.01 -14.81 -33.64
CA LYS A 248 5.77 -16.26 -33.71
C LYS A 248 6.91 -16.99 -34.39
N ASP A 249 7.45 -16.40 -35.46
CA ASP A 249 8.58 -16.99 -36.18
C ASP A 249 9.87 -16.84 -35.38
N PHE A 250 10.08 -15.67 -34.78
CA PHE A 250 11.21 -15.45 -33.88
C PHE A 250 11.20 -16.38 -32.65
N GLN A 251 10.04 -16.81 -32.16
CA GLN A 251 9.97 -17.76 -31.05
C GLN A 251 10.42 -19.18 -31.44
N LYS A 252 10.40 -19.53 -32.74
CA LYS A 252 10.90 -20.82 -33.25
C LYS A 252 12.43 -20.87 -33.32
N GLU A 253 13.09 -19.72 -33.28
CA GLU A 253 14.54 -19.61 -33.22
C GLU A 253 15.11 -20.30 -31.98
N LYS A 254 16.43 -20.52 -31.98
CA LYS A 254 17.12 -21.06 -30.81
C LYS A 254 16.90 -20.16 -29.59
N ARG A 255 16.69 -20.77 -28.42
CA ARG A 255 16.65 -20.04 -27.15
C ARG A 255 17.97 -19.28 -26.95
N GLY A 256 17.88 -18.00 -26.63
CA GLY A 256 18.99 -17.07 -26.55
C GLY A 256 19.20 -16.24 -27.81
N THR A 257 18.46 -16.47 -28.90
CA THR A 257 18.50 -15.58 -30.08
C THR A 257 18.10 -14.16 -29.69
N ILE A 258 18.86 -13.18 -30.18
CA ILE A 258 18.69 -11.76 -29.91
C ILE A 258 18.58 -11.03 -31.25
N TYR A 259 17.57 -10.16 -31.36
CA TYR A 259 17.42 -9.23 -32.46
C TYR A 259 17.43 -7.80 -31.89
N VAL A 260 18.17 -6.91 -32.54
CA VAL A 260 18.30 -5.51 -32.13
C VAL A 260 18.02 -4.62 -33.33
N SER A 261 17.13 -3.65 -33.14
CA SER A 261 16.89 -2.58 -34.09
C SER A 261 17.02 -1.25 -33.35
N ARG A 262 17.68 -0.27 -33.96
CA ARG A 262 17.96 1.02 -33.32
C ARG A 262 17.79 2.15 -34.32
N ASN A 263 17.33 3.29 -33.83
CA ASN A 263 17.48 4.58 -34.49
C ASN A 263 18.30 5.52 -33.58
N ASP A 264 18.36 6.79 -33.93
CA ASP A 264 19.17 7.77 -33.19
C ASP A 264 18.76 7.97 -31.72
N LYS A 265 17.50 7.65 -31.38
CA LYS A 265 16.92 7.90 -30.05
C LYS A 265 16.60 6.63 -29.27
N LEU A 266 16.23 5.56 -29.96
CA LEU A 266 15.56 4.40 -29.39
C LEU A 266 16.24 3.11 -29.82
N THR A 267 16.28 2.16 -28.91
CA THR A 267 16.72 0.78 -29.15
C THR A 267 15.57 -0.16 -28.82
N VAL A 268 15.24 -1.04 -29.76
CA VAL A 268 14.33 -2.18 -29.54
C VAL A 268 15.13 -3.47 -29.56
N ILE A 269 14.92 -4.27 -28.52
CA ILE A 269 15.59 -5.55 -28.34
C ILE A 269 14.54 -6.63 -28.21
N ARG A 270 14.62 -7.65 -29.06
CA ARG A 270 13.81 -8.86 -28.97
C ARG A 270 14.71 -10.04 -28.58
N TRP A 271 14.33 -10.76 -27.53
CA TRP A 271 15.09 -11.87 -26.99
C TRP A 271 14.19 -13.10 -26.84
N ASN A 272 14.66 -14.25 -27.33
CA ASN A 272 13.92 -15.50 -27.24
C ASN A 272 14.37 -16.28 -26.00
N ASP A 273 13.54 -16.30 -24.95
CA ASP A 273 13.77 -17.15 -23.77
C ASP A 273 12.83 -18.37 -23.77
N ASN A 274 12.00 -18.57 -22.74
CA ASN A 274 10.86 -19.50 -22.82
C ASN A 274 9.78 -18.99 -23.80
N ALA A 275 9.74 -17.66 -23.99
CA ALA A 275 8.93 -16.97 -24.96
C ALA A 275 9.70 -15.76 -25.48
N ALA A 276 9.33 -15.26 -26.65
CA ALA A 276 9.88 -14.03 -27.19
C ALA A 276 9.42 -12.82 -26.36
N VAL A 277 10.39 -12.06 -25.84
CA VAL A 277 10.20 -10.81 -25.10
C VAL A 277 10.75 -9.66 -25.92
N THR A 278 10.05 -8.54 -25.97
CA THR A 278 10.51 -7.30 -26.63
C THR A 278 10.58 -6.19 -25.60
N VAL A 279 11.70 -5.47 -25.58
CA VAL A 279 11.93 -4.28 -24.76
C VAL A 279 12.21 -3.10 -25.68
N LEU A 280 11.63 -1.95 -25.36
CA LEU A 280 11.92 -0.66 -25.97
C LEU A 280 12.62 0.20 -24.92
N SER A 281 13.71 0.86 -25.31
CA SER A 281 14.48 1.73 -24.42
C SER A 281 15.06 2.94 -25.16
N ASN A 282 15.23 4.06 -24.44
CA ASN A 282 16.02 5.20 -24.89
C ASN A 282 17.39 5.32 -24.17
N CYS A 283 17.69 4.43 -23.21
CA CYS A 283 18.86 4.55 -22.33
C CYS A 283 19.66 3.24 -22.18
N ASP A 284 19.02 2.09 -22.36
CA ASP A 284 19.63 0.78 -22.22
C ASP A 284 19.87 0.14 -23.60
N LYS A 285 21.05 -0.44 -23.76
CA LYS A 285 21.52 -1.08 -25.00
C LYS A 285 21.57 -2.61 -24.87
N GLU A 286 21.88 -3.30 -25.95
CA GLU A 286 22.01 -4.76 -25.96
C GLU A 286 23.20 -5.26 -25.14
N GLY A 287 24.31 -4.52 -25.14
CA GLY A 287 25.56 -4.87 -24.48
C GLY A 287 25.81 -4.08 -23.18
N PRO A 288 26.68 -4.60 -22.28
CA PRO A 288 27.29 -5.93 -22.34
C PRO A 288 26.27 -7.04 -22.03
N TYR A 289 26.34 -8.17 -22.74
CA TYR A 289 25.47 -9.32 -22.47
C TYR A 289 25.77 -9.93 -21.10
N LYS A 290 24.71 -10.34 -20.38
CA LYS A 290 24.82 -11.05 -19.10
C LYS A 290 24.47 -12.54 -19.28
N ASN A 291 25.14 -13.40 -18.52
CA ASN A 291 24.81 -14.82 -18.48
C ASN A 291 23.64 -15.08 -17.53
N ALA A 292 22.57 -15.67 -18.05
CA ALA A 292 21.39 -16.03 -17.27
C ALA A 292 21.28 -17.54 -17.14
N GLN A 293 21.25 -18.05 -15.90
CA GLN A 293 20.96 -19.46 -15.63
C GLN A 293 19.46 -19.70 -15.82
N ARG A 294 19.11 -20.66 -16.68
CA ARG A 294 17.73 -20.98 -17.04
C ARG A 294 17.50 -22.47 -17.01
N TYR A 295 16.39 -22.90 -16.44
CA TYR A 295 16.00 -24.30 -16.52
C TYR A 295 15.46 -24.62 -17.91
N ASN A 296 16.03 -25.63 -18.57
CA ASN A 296 15.52 -26.20 -19.81
C ASN A 296 14.66 -27.41 -19.48
N ARG A 297 13.36 -27.35 -19.79
CA ARG A 297 12.42 -28.45 -19.51
C ARG A 297 12.68 -29.68 -20.37
N ALA A 298 13.08 -29.50 -21.63
CA ALA A 298 13.34 -30.61 -22.55
C ALA A 298 14.57 -31.42 -22.11
N GLU A 299 15.60 -30.72 -21.67
CA GLU A 299 16.87 -31.35 -21.25
C GLU A 299 16.94 -31.61 -19.73
N LYS A 300 15.93 -31.19 -18.96
CA LYS A 300 15.86 -31.27 -17.49
C LYS A 300 17.12 -30.76 -16.76
N LYS A 301 17.81 -29.78 -17.35
CA LYS A 301 19.05 -29.21 -16.80
C LYS A 301 19.03 -27.69 -16.84
N LYS A 302 19.88 -27.06 -16.03
CA LYS A 302 20.15 -25.62 -16.13
C LYS A 302 21.11 -25.38 -17.31
N ILE A 303 20.73 -24.45 -18.17
CA ILE A 303 21.54 -23.96 -19.29
C ILE A 303 21.88 -22.50 -19.06
N THR A 304 23.03 -22.08 -19.58
CA THR A 304 23.42 -20.67 -19.62
C THR A 304 22.90 -20.07 -20.91
N VAL A 305 22.11 -19.00 -20.80
CA VAL A 305 21.58 -18.25 -21.94
C VAL A 305 22.13 -16.84 -21.88
N GLN A 306 22.68 -16.34 -22.98
CA GLN A 306 23.07 -14.93 -23.05
C GLN A 306 21.81 -14.05 -23.06
N MET A 307 21.79 -13.06 -22.18
CA MET A 307 20.69 -12.13 -21.96
C MET A 307 21.19 -10.71 -22.27
N PRO A 308 20.47 -9.93 -23.10
CA PRO A 308 20.77 -8.53 -23.35
C PRO A 308 20.78 -7.69 -22.06
N ASN A 309 21.64 -6.68 -22.01
CA ASN A 309 21.78 -5.81 -20.84
C ASN A 309 20.46 -5.10 -20.49
N ALA A 310 19.73 -4.59 -21.49
CA ALA A 310 18.44 -3.95 -21.25
C ALA A 310 17.43 -4.85 -20.52
N ILE A 311 17.41 -6.15 -20.85
CA ILE A 311 16.55 -7.13 -20.17
C ILE A 311 17.06 -7.42 -18.76
N ALA A 312 18.38 -7.50 -18.58
CA ALA A 312 18.98 -7.65 -17.26
C ALA A 312 18.58 -6.48 -16.33
N ARG A 313 18.79 -5.25 -16.80
CA ARG A 313 18.45 -4.03 -16.06
C ARG A 313 16.95 -3.90 -15.79
N TYR A 314 16.12 -4.27 -16.76
CA TYR A 314 14.68 -4.32 -16.56
C TYR A 314 14.29 -5.26 -15.40
N ASN A 315 14.81 -6.49 -15.41
CA ASN A 315 14.54 -7.46 -14.35
C ASN A 315 15.08 -7.03 -12.98
N GLU A 316 16.20 -6.32 -12.96
CA GLU A 316 16.83 -5.80 -11.73
C GLU A 316 16.01 -4.66 -11.09
N ASN A 317 15.31 -3.85 -11.88
CA ASN A 317 14.75 -2.58 -11.40
C ASN A 317 13.21 -2.49 -11.40
N MET A 318 12.49 -3.32 -12.17
CA MET A 318 11.02 -3.23 -12.27
C MET A 318 10.31 -3.56 -10.94
N GLY A 319 10.86 -4.47 -10.14
CA GLY A 319 10.16 -5.12 -9.01
C GLY A 319 9.93 -4.28 -7.75
N GLY A 320 10.24 -2.99 -7.74
CA GLY A 320 10.12 -2.13 -6.54
C GLY A 320 8.69 -2.07 -5.99
N VAL A 321 7.70 -1.85 -6.85
CA VAL A 321 6.28 -1.77 -6.45
C VAL A 321 5.77 -3.11 -5.91
N ASP A 322 6.04 -4.20 -6.62
CA ASP A 322 5.67 -5.57 -6.19
C ASP A 322 6.32 -5.94 -4.84
N LEU A 323 7.57 -5.52 -4.62
CA LEU A 323 8.27 -5.76 -3.37
C LEU A 323 7.60 -5.02 -2.20
N ASN A 324 7.18 -3.77 -2.40
CA ASN A 324 6.40 -3.05 -1.39
C ASN A 324 5.07 -3.73 -1.09
N ASP A 325 4.33 -4.11 -2.14
CA ASP A 325 3.07 -4.84 -2.02
C ASP A 325 3.24 -6.15 -1.23
N GLN A 326 4.35 -6.85 -1.47
CA GLN A 326 4.73 -8.05 -0.71
C GLN A 326 4.92 -7.72 0.77
N PHE A 327 5.69 -6.68 1.12
CA PHE A 327 5.90 -6.29 2.52
C PHE A 327 4.60 -5.90 3.22
N VAL A 328 3.76 -5.09 2.58
CA VAL A 328 2.43 -4.70 3.10
C VAL A 328 1.55 -5.93 3.31
N SER A 329 1.62 -6.93 2.43
CA SER A 329 0.77 -8.12 2.50
C SER A 329 1.07 -9.01 3.71
N GLN A 330 2.31 -9.03 4.22
CA GLN A 330 2.75 -9.92 5.31
C GLN A 330 1.98 -9.67 6.61
N TYR A 331 1.79 -8.41 6.99
CA TYR A 331 1.14 -8.01 8.25
C TYR A 331 0.00 -7.02 8.02
N ARG A 332 -0.74 -7.17 6.91
CA ARG A 332 -1.85 -6.28 6.57
C ARG A 332 -2.86 -6.18 7.72
N THR A 333 -3.19 -4.95 8.09
CA THR A 333 -4.13 -4.65 9.17
C THR A 333 -5.48 -5.37 8.97
N LYS A 334 -5.95 -6.04 10.04
CA LYS A 334 -7.11 -6.95 9.99
C LYS A 334 -8.42 -6.29 10.45
N ILE A 335 -8.36 -5.24 11.25
CA ILE A 335 -9.56 -4.50 11.64
C ILE A 335 -10.17 -3.81 10.41
N ARG A 336 -11.42 -4.16 10.10
CA ARG A 336 -12.16 -3.66 8.93
C ARG A 336 -13.28 -2.68 9.33
N ASN A 337 -13.63 -1.80 8.39
CA ASN A 337 -14.77 -0.88 8.47
C ASN A 337 -15.55 -0.93 7.15
N LYS A 338 -16.84 -0.56 7.19
CA LYS A 338 -17.73 -0.54 6.02
C LYS A 338 -17.53 0.69 5.12
N LYS A 339 -16.93 1.77 5.64
CA LYS A 339 -16.65 2.98 4.85
C LYS A 339 -15.65 2.65 3.73
N TRP A 340 -15.96 2.98 2.48
CA TRP A 340 -15.12 2.60 1.33
C TRP A 340 -13.67 3.10 1.47
N TRP A 341 -13.50 4.32 1.97
CA TRP A 341 -12.20 4.97 2.13
C TRP A 341 -11.34 4.36 3.24
N TRP A 342 -11.94 3.52 4.10
CA TRP A 342 -11.20 2.77 5.13
C TRP A 342 -10.10 1.89 4.53
N ALA A 343 -10.33 1.36 3.32
CA ALA A 343 -9.33 0.56 2.63
C ALA A 343 -8.05 1.36 2.37
N PHE A 344 -8.19 2.62 1.94
CA PHE A 344 -7.06 3.54 1.75
C PHE A 344 -6.39 3.92 3.07
N PHE A 345 -7.18 4.20 4.12
CA PHE A 345 -6.64 4.50 5.45
C PHE A 345 -5.86 3.32 6.06
N ALA A 346 -6.38 2.10 5.97
CA ALA A 346 -5.66 0.93 6.48
C ALA A 346 -4.38 0.67 5.68
N TRP A 347 -4.43 0.84 4.35
CA TRP A 347 -3.25 0.75 3.49
C TRP A 347 -2.20 1.82 3.84
N SER A 348 -2.60 3.07 4.11
CA SER A 348 -1.66 4.14 4.44
C SER A 348 -0.91 3.88 5.75
N VAL A 349 -1.57 3.29 6.74
CA VAL A 349 -0.93 2.87 8.00
C VAL A 349 0.09 1.75 7.74
N ASP A 350 -0.30 0.72 6.98
CA ASP A 350 0.59 -0.41 6.69
C ASP A 350 1.79 0.02 5.83
N VAL A 351 1.58 0.81 4.78
CA VAL A 351 2.66 1.26 3.88
C VAL A 351 3.62 2.21 4.59
N SER A 352 3.13 3.10 5.45
CA SER A 352 4.00 3.98 6.26
C SER A 352 4.88 3.18 7.22
N CYS A 353 4.37 2.06 7.74
CA CYS A 353 5.14 1.14 8.57
C CYS A 353 6.24 0.41 7.76
N VAL A 354 5.97 0.03 6.50
CA VAL A 354 6.98 -0.53 5.59
C VAL A 354 8.06 0.52 5.26
N GLN A 355 7.67 1.73 4.89
CA GLN A 355 8.59 2.83 4.59
C GLN A 355 9.51 3.12 5.79
N GLY A 356 8.93 3.19 7.00
CA GLY A 356 9.68 3.35 8.25
C GLY A 356 10.67 2.23 8.50
N TRP A 357 10.27 0.97 8.27
CA TRP A 357 11.15 -0.19 8.41
C TRP A 357 12.33 -0.15 7.44
N LEU A 358 12.08 0.16 6.17
CA LEU A 358 13.13 0.33 5.18
C LEU A 358 14.11 1.43 5.62
N THR A 359 13.61 2.56 6.13
CA THR A 359 14.45 3.67 6.62
C THR A 359 15.28 3.27 7.81
N TYR A 360 14.71 2.54 8.76
CA TYR A 360 15.44 2.02 9.90
C TYR A 360 16.59 1.09 9.48
N ARG A 361 16.35 0.25 8.46
CA ARG A 361 17.40 -0.60 7.86
C ARG A 361 18.48 0.19 7.16
N ASN A 362 18.11 1.22 6.40
CA ASN A 362 19.07 2.08 5.71
C ASN A 362 19.95 2.89 6.69
N LEU A 363 19.48 3.13 7.91
CA LEU A 363 20.28 3.69 9.01
C LEU A 363 21.22 2.65 9.68
N GLY A 364 21.33 1.45 9.12
CA GLY A 364 22.23 0.39 9.61
C GLY A 364 21.57 -0.60 10.59
N HIS A 365 20.29 -0.45 10.92
CA HIS A 365 19.61 -1.34 11.86
C HIS A 365 18.94 -2.53 11.14
N ILE A 366 19.61 -3.68 11.12
CA ILE A 366 19.13 -4.87 10.42
C ILE A 366 18.23 -5.70 11.34
N ILE A 367 16.91 -5.48 11.28
CA ILE A 367 15.91 -6.30 11.96
C ILE A 367 14.81 -6.79 11.00
N PRO A 368 14.19 -7.97 11.24
CA PRO A 368 13.03 -8.43 10.49
C PRO A 368 11.85 -7.46 10.60
N TYR A 369 11.04 -7.35 9.54
CA TYR A 369 9.90 -6.42 9.49
C TYR A 369 8.91 -6.63 10.65
N LEU A 370 8.61 -7.88 11.04
CA LEU A 370 7.75 -8.17 12.18
C LEU A 370 8.29 -7.57 13.48
N GLN A 371 9.59 -7.70 13.71
CA GLN A 371 10.22 -7.17 14.92
C GLN A 371 10.13 -5.64 14.95
N PHE A 372 10.39 -4.97 13.82
CA PHE A 372 10.20 -3.53 13.69
C PHE A 372 8.76 -3.12 14.00
N ARG A 373 7.77 -3.76 13.35
CA ARG A 373 6.35 -3.45 13.55
C ARG A 373 5.91 -3.67 14.99
N ARG A 374 6.38 -4.73 15.65
CA ARG A 374 6.12 -4.99 17.08
C ARG A 374 6.70 -3.88 17.96
N GLN A 375 7.94 -3.45 17.71
CA GLN A 375 8.55 -2.35 18.46
C GLN A 375 7.80 -1.04 18.29
N VAL A 376 7.40 -0.68 17.06
CA VAL A 376 6.54 0.49 16.80
C VAL A 376 5.24 0.41 17.59
N VAL A 377 4.54 -0.72 17.54
CA VAL A 377 3.28 -0.91 18.27
C VAL A 377 3.47 -0.77 19.77
N LEU A 378 4.45 -1.46 20.36
CA LEU A 378 4.68 -1.41 21.79
C LEU A 378 5.04 0.01 22.25
N GLN A 379 5.90 0.71 21.50
CA GLN A 379 6.26 2.11 21.78
C GLN A 379 5.06 3.05 21.66
N ILE A 380 4.17 2.86 20.68
CA ILE A 380 2.94 3.65 20.57
C ILE A 380 2.04 3.42 21.77
N LEU A 381 1.75 2.16 22.08
CA LEU A 381 0.79 1.80 23.13
C LEU A 381 1.31 2.16 24.53
N SER A 382 2.63 2.10 24.76
CA SER A 382 3.22 2.53 26.03
C SER A 382 3.29 4.05 26.18
N SER A 383 3.59 4.78 25.10
CA SER A 383 3.82 6.23 25.17
C SER A 383 2.55 7.06 25.08
N PHE A 384 1.53 6.57 24.35
CA PHE A 384 0.29 7.30 24.10
C PHE A 384 -0.94 6.64 24.73
N GLY A 385 -0.83 5.39 25.18
CA GLY A 385 -1.93 4.67 25.80
C GLY A 385 -2.33 5.33 27.11
N ILE A 386 -3.55 5.87 27.16
CA ILE A 386 -4.13 6.42 28.38
C ILE A 386 -4.96 5.31 29.00
N GLY A 387 -4.29 4.48 29.80
CA GLY A 387 -4.94 3.45 30.59
C GLY A 387 -5.87 4.02 31.64
N ARG A 388 -6.77 3.17 32.13
CA ARG A 388 -7.78 3.52 33.13
C ARG A 388 -7.14 4.42 34.19
N SER A 389 -7.56 5.68 34.30
CA SER A 389 -7.46 6.37 35.59
C SER A 389 -8.05 5.38 36.59
N ARG A 390 -7.26 4.94 37.58
CA ARG A 390 -7.79 4.15 38.68
C ARG A 390 -9.07 4.86 39.13
N PRO A 391 -10.21 4.16 39.27
CA PRO A 391 -11.37 4.80 39.88
C PRO A 391 -10.85 5.47 41.15
N GLY A 392 -11.03 6.79 41.27
CA GLY A 392 -10.89 7.42 42.58
C GLY A 392 -11.74 6.63 43.57
N PRO A 393 -11.37 6.60 44.86
CA PRO A 393 -12.08 5.80 45.86
C PRO A 393 -13.58 5.99 45.67
N SER A 394 -14.28 4.88 45.41
CA SER A 394 -15.72 4.88 45.25
C SER A 394 -16.31 5.55 46.49
N LEU A 395 -17.03 6.65 46.28
CA LEU A 395 -17.84 7.25 47.34
C LEU A 395 -18.69 6.15 47.99
N PRO A 396 -18.74 6.06 49.32
CA PRO A 396 -19.54 5.05 49.99
C PRO A 396 -20.97 5.11 49.47
N SER A 397 -21.46 3.98 48.96
CA SER A 397 -22.85 3.79 48.62
C SER A 397 -23.67 4.01 49.89
N LEU A 398 -24.39 5.14 49.98
CA LEU A 398 -25.48 5.32 50.94
C LEU A 398 -26.66 4.48 50.46
N THR A 399 -26.57 3.17 50.61
CA THR A 399 -27.71 2.27 50.53
C THR A 399 -27.99 1.76 51.92
N ASN A 400 -28.96 2.41 52.55
CA ASN A 400 -29.61 1.92 53.75
C ASN A 400 -30.08 0.47 53.55
N SER A 401 -29.88 -0.29 54.60
CA SER A 401 -30.27 -1.67 54.85
C SER A 401 -31.64 -2.08 54.30
N SER A 402 -31.66 -3.18 53.55
CA SER A 402 -32.46 -4.35 53.94
C SER A 402 -31.92 -5.60 53.25
N ALA A 403 -31.06 -6.33 53.97
CA ALA A 403 -30.80 -7.71 53.65
C ALA A 403 -32.10 -8.51 53.84
N ILE A 404 -32.53 -9.20 52.80
CA ILE A 404 -33.13 -10.53 52.95
C ILE A 404 -32.36 -11.43 51.99
N GLU A 405 -31.30 -12.03 52.51
CA GLU A 405 -30.85 -13.33 52.03
C GLU A 405 -31.96 -14.32 52.38
N ASP A 406 -32.67 -14.81 51.36
CA ASP A 406 -33.25 -16.15 51.46
C ASP A 406 -33.53 -16.74 50.08
N ILE A 407 -32.72 -17.76 49.77
CA ILE A 407 -33.15 -19.04 49.22
C ILE A 407 -33.99 -18.99 47.93
N ARG A 408 -33.36 -19.35 46.82
CA ARG A 408 -33.79 -20.48 45.96
C ARG A 408 -32.70 -20.84 44.95
N ARG A 409 -31.88 -21.83 45.33
CA ARG A 409 -31.31 -22.78 44.37
C ARG A 409 -32.37 -23.83 44.10
N ASP A 410 -33.08 -23.76 42.98
CA ASP A 410 -33.73 -24.94 42.44
C ASP A 410 -32.87 -25.53 41.31
N ARG A 411 -32.28 -26.68 41.59
CA ARG A 411 -31.54 -27.51 40.61
C ARG A 411 -32.53 -28.15 39.64
N LYS A 412 -33.15 -27.37 38.76
CA LYS A 412 -33.98 -27.89 37.67
C LYS A 412 -33.57 -27.28 36.33
N ASP A 413 -33.13 -28.15 35.44
CA ASP A 413 -32.83 -27.85 34.04
C ASP A 413 -34.09 -27.35 33.32
N HIS A 414 -34.17 -26.05 33.06
CA HIS A 414 -35.22 -25.48 32.23
C HIS A 414 -34.62 -25.02 30.89
N LEU A 415 -34.84 -25.83 29.85
CA LEU A 415 -34.62 -25.47 28.45
C LEU A 415 -35.64 -24.39 28.04
N ILE A 416 -35.13 -23.25 27.54
CA ILE A 416 -35.96 -22.18 26.99
C ILE A 416 -36.44 -22.59 25.59
N ILE A 417 -37.75 -22.83 25.42
CA ILE A 417 -38.38 -23.00 24.11
C ILE A 417 -39.00 -21.66 23.69
N LYS A 418 -38.75 -21.27 22.45
CA LYS A 418 -39.25 -20.03 21.81
C LYS A 418 -40.74 -20.19 21.52
N GLY A 419 -41.58 -19.32 22.10
CA GLY A 419 -43.01 -19.28 21.78
C GLY A 419 -43.25 -18.71 20.38
N GLU A 420 -43.95 -19.47 19.53
CA GLU A 420 -44.57 -18.97 18.30
C GLU A 420 -45.84 -18.19 18.67
N SER A 421 -45.88 -16.91 18.30
CA SER A 421 -47.08 -16.08 18.39
C SER A 421 -47.96 -16.30 17.15
N LYS A 422 -49.22 -16.68 17.37
CA LYS A 422 -50.30 -16.61 16.39
C LYS A 422 -50.66 -15.17 16.03
#